data_AF-A0A2N2PYE7-F1
#
_entry.id   AF-A0A2N2PYE7-F1
#
_cell.length_a   1.000
_cell.length_b   1.000
_cell.length_c   1.000
_cell.angle_alpha   90.00
_cell.angle_beta   90.00
_cell.angle_gamma   90.00
#
_symmetry.space_group_name_H-M   'P 1'
#
loop_
_entity.id
_entity.type
_entity.pdbx_description
1 polymer ?
#
loop_
_entity_poly.entity_id
_entity_poly.type
_entity_poly.pdbx_seq_one_letter_code
_entity_poly.pdbx_strand_id
1 'polypeptide(L)'
;VIGIFVVEGMVIGALSWLFAALLSYPVGKLLVDAFGSALQMPMGSYRYSFGGVVGWLAIVLALSALSSLWPARQATRVSVREALAYE
;
A
#
# COMPACT_ATOMS: atom_id res chain seq x y z
N VAL A 1 -22.39 6.26 0.36
CA VAL A 1 -21.79 5.21 1.22
C VAL A 1 -20.61 4.51 0.52
N ILE A 2 -20.79 3.86 -0.65
CA ILE A 2 -19.68 3.21 -1.39
C ILE A 2 -18.46 4.12 -1.64
N GLY A 3 -18.67 5.35 -2.08
CA GLY A 3 -17.58 6.28 -2.36
C GLY A 3 -16.69 6.59 -1.15
N ILE A 4 -17.24 6.55 0.07
CA ILE A 4 -16.47 6.82 1.30
C ILE A 4 -15.47 5.70 1.56
N PHE A 5 -15.88 4.43 1.48
CA PHE A 5 -15.00 3.27 1.67
C PHE A 5 -13.90 3.17 0.60
N VAL A 6 -14.21 3.57 -0.64
CA VAL A 6 -13.21 3.61 -1.72
C VAL A 6 -12.18 4.70 -1.45
N VAL A 7 -12.62 5.92 -1.11
CA VAL A 7 -11.72 7.04 -0.81
C VAL A 7 -10.85 6.72 0.41
N GLU A 8 -11.43 6.17 1.47
CA GLU A 8 -10.71 5.80 2.69
C GLU A 8 -9.61 4.75 2.41
N GLY A 9 -9.94 3.69 1.65
CA GLY A 9 -8.94 2.69 1.26
C GLY A 9 -7.83 3.23 0.36
N MET A 10 -8.15 4.17 -0.55
CA MET A 10 -7.15 4.86 -1.36
C MET A 10 -6.23 5.75 -0.52
N VAL A 11 -6.78 6.49 0.46
CA VAL A 11 -6.00 7.34 1.37
C VAL A 11 -5.07 6.50 2.24
N ILE A 12 -5.57 5.39 2.82
CA ILE A 12 -4.74 4.47 3.61
C ILE A 12 -3.64 3.85 2.75
N GLY A 13 -3.94 3.46 1.51
CA GLY A 13 -2.96 2.94 0.56
C GLY A 13 -1.88 3.95 0.22
N ALA A 14 -2.25 5.20 -0.08
CA ALA A 14 -1.32 6.27 -0.38
C ALA A 14 -0.40 6.62 0.80
N LEU A 15 -0.95 6.70 2.02
CA LEU A 15 -0.17 6.93 3.23
C LEU A 15 0.80 5.78 3.50
N SER A 16 0.34 4.53 3.36
CA SER A 16 1.18 3.34 3.52
C SER A 16 2.34 3.33 2.52
N TRP A 17 2.06 3.68 1.26
CA TRP A 17 3.10 3.83 0.25
C TRP A 17 4.09 4.94 0.59
N LEU A 18 3.64 6.08 1.11
CA LEU A 18 4.51 7.19 1.50
C LEU A 18 5.51 6.77 2.57
N PHE A 19 5.05 6.09 3.62
CA PHE A 19 5.92 5.55 4.66
C PHE A 19 6.87 4.48 4.10
N ALA A 20 6.38 3.58 3.24
CA ALA A 20 7.21 2.57 2.59
C ALA A 20 8.30 3.21 1.72
N ALA A 21 7.99 4.25 0.94
CA ALA A 21 8.93 4.97 0.10
C ALA A 21 10.02 5.66 0.94
N LEU A 22 9.62 6.28 2.06
CA LEU A 22 10.56 6.96 2.96
C LEU A 22 11.50 5.97 3.67
N LEU A 23 10.98 4.83 4.12
CA LEU A 23 11.74 3.78 4.78
C LEU A 23 12.55 2.91 3.79
N SER A 24 12.14 2.86 2.53
CA SER A 24 12.76 2.04 1.49
C SER A 24 14.24 2.37 1.29
N TYR A 25 14.63 3.64 1.36
CA TYR A 25 16.02 4.05 1.22
C TYR A 25 16.92 3.57 2.38
N PRO A 26 16.64 3.87 3.66
CA PRO A 26 17.48 3.40 4.77
C PRO A 26 17.47 1.88 4.89
N VAL A 27 16.31 1.23 4.71
CA VAL A 27 16.21 -0.24 4.76
C VAL A 27 17.01 -0.88 3.62
N GLY A 28 16.91 -0.35 2.41
CA GLY A 28 17.65 -0.87 1.26
C GLY A 28 19.16 -0.74 1.42
N LYS A 29 19.64 0.38 1.97
CA LYS A 29 21.05 0.56 2.29
C LYS A 29 21.54 -0.44 3.34
N LEU A 30 20.82 -0.55 4.46
CA LEU A 30 21.13 -1.52 5.53
C LEU A 30 21.16 -2.95 5.00
N LEU A 31 20.24 -3.29 4.11
CA LEU A 31 20.18 -4.61 3.48
C LEU A 31 21.44 -4.86 2.62
N VAL A 32 21.82 -3.92 1.76
CA VAL A 32 23.05 -4.05 0.95
C VAL A 32 24.30 -4.18 1.82
N ASP A 33 24.42 -3.39 2.88
CA ASP A 33 25.56 -3.43 3.80
C ASP A 33 25.61 -4.80 4.54
N ALA A 34 24.47 -5.28 5.02
CA ALA A 34 24.37 -6.58 5.69
C ALA A 34 24.72 -7.73 4.73
N PHE A 35 24.18 -7.73 3.52
CA PHE A 35 24.50 -8.75 2.50
C PHE A 35 25.98 -8.69 2.07
N GLY A 36 26.55 -7.49 1.92
CA GLY A 36 27.97 -7.33 1.62
C GLY A 36 28.87 -7.93 2.70
N SER A 37 28.55 -7.70 3.97
CA SER A 37 29.27 -8.32 5.10
C SER A 37 29.08 -9.84 5.18
N ALA A 38 27.86 -10.34 4.92
CA ALA A 38 27.54 -11.76 5.01
C ALA A 38 28.17 -12.58 3.87
N LEU A 39 28.22 -12.02 2.67
CA LEU A 39 28.75 -12.66 1.48
C LEU A 39 30.24 -12.38 1.25
N GLN A 40 30.87 -11.57 2.11
CA GLN A 40 32.28 -11.14 1.99
C GLN A 40 32.62 -10.54 0.62
N MET A 41 31.61 -10.04 -0.09
CA MET A 41 31.75 -9.39 -1.38
C MET A 41 31.38 -7.93 -1.22
N PRO A 42 32.19 -6.98 -1.73
CA PRO A 42 31.80 -5.58 -1.75
C PRO A 42 30.62 -5.42 -2.72
N MET A 43 29.41 -5.49 -2.18
CA MET A 43 28.21 -5.02 -2.85
C MET A 43 28.43 -3.52 -3.04
N GLY A 44 28.63 -3.07 -4.28
CA GLY A 44 28.98 -1.69 -4.59
C GLY A 44 27.94 -0.67 -4.09
N SER A 45 28.08 0.59 -4.51
CA SER A 45 27.17 1.68 -4.10
C SER A 45 25.70 1.34 -4.36
N TYR A 46 24.87 1.35 -3.31
CA TYR A 46 23.43 1.16 -3.39
C TYR A 46 22.80 2.13 -4.39
N ARG A 47 22.11 1.59 -5.41
CA ARG A 47 21.40 2.36 -6.43
C ARG A 47 19.90 2.34 -6.16
N TYR A 48 19.37 3.48 -5.73
CA TYR A 48 17.94 3.64 -5.55
C TYR A 48 17.22 3.77 -6.89
N SER A 49 16.26 2.90 -7.18
CA SER A 49 15.48 2.95 -8.42
C SER A 49 14.21 3.78 -8.23
N PHE A 50 14.23 5.03 -8.72
CA PHE A 50 13.04 5.89 -8.71
C PHE A 50 11.88 5.27 -9.50
N GLY A 51 12.18 4.59 -10.62
CA GLY A 51 11.18 3.86 -11.39
C GLY A 51 10.53 2.72 -10.61
N GLY A 52 11.29 2.03 -9.75
CA GLY A 52 10.75 0.99 -8.86
C GLY A 52 9.76 1.55 -7.84
N VAL A 53 10.05 2.72 -7.26
CA VAL A 53 9.19 3.39 -6.28
C VAL A 53 7.86 3.82 -6.88
N VAL A 54 7.91 4.44 -8.07
CA VAL A 54 6.71 4.85 -8.82
C VAL A 54 5.90 3.63 -9.28
N GLY A 55 6.57 2.57 -9.76
CA GLY A 55 5.91 1.31 -10.10
C GLY A 55 5.20 0.69 -8.90
N TRP A 56 5.82 0.75 -7.72
CA TRP A 56 5.22 0.26 -6.48
C TRP A 56 3.99 1.07 -6.05
N LEU A 57 3.95 2.37 -6.32
CA LEU A 57 2.76 3.21 -6.08
C LEU A 57 1.58 2.70 -6.91
N ALA A 58 1.81 2.44 -8.20
CA ALA A 58 0.76 1.93 -9.08
C ALA A 58 0.19 0.60 -8.59
N ILE A 59 1.05 -0.31 -8.10
CA ILE A 59 0.63 -1.58 -7.50
C ILE A 59 -0.20 -1.35 -6.24
N VAL A 60 0.26 -0.50 -5.31
CA VAL A 60 -0.48 -0.21 -4.07
C VAL A 60 -1.85 0.39 -4.38
N LEU A 61 -1.93 1.36 -5.29
CA LEU A 61 -3.21 1.96 -5.69
C LEU A 61 -4.15 0.93 -6.32
N ALA A 62 -3.63 0.05 -7.18
CA ALA A 62 -4.42 -1.03 -7.77
C ALA A 62 -4.95 -2.00 -6.70
N LEU A 63 -4.09 -2.41 -5.76
CA LEU A 63 -4.47 -3.30 -4.67
C LEU A 63 -5.50 -2.66 -3.73
N SER A 64 -5.31 -1.40 -3.35
CA SER A 64 -6.26 -0.64 -2.52
C SER A 64 -7.61 -0.48 -3.21
N ALA A 65 -7.62 -0.19 -4.51
CA ALA A 65 -8.87 -0.12 -5.28
C ALA A 65 -9.59 -1.48 -5.30
N LEU A 66 -8.86 -2.57 -5.58
CA LEU A 66 -9.41 -3.93 -5.58
C LEU A 66 -9.92 -4.35 -4.19
N SER A 67 -9.18 -4.03 -3.12
CA SER A 67 -9.58 -4.36 -1.76
C SER A 67 -10.81 -3.59 -1.31
N SER A 68 -10.98 -2.32 -1.73
CA SER A 68 -12.15 -1.51 -1.38
C SER A 68 -13.39 -1.84 -2.21
N LEU A 69 -13.23 -2.37 -3.43
CA LEU A 69 -14.35 -2.81 -4.27
C LEU A 69 -15.08 -4.04 -3.73
N TRP A 70 -14.41 -4.87 -2.93
CA TRP A 70 -15.00 -6.07 -2.31
C TRP A 70 -16.02 -5.76 -1.19
N PRO A 71 -15.70 -4.96 -0.15
CA PRO A 71 -16.65 -4.56 0.89
C PRO A 71 -17.70 -3.57 0.38
N ALA A 72 -17.36 -2.71 -0.60
CA ALA A 72 -18.33 -1.81 -1.23
C ALA A 72 -19.53 -2.55 -1.85
N ARG A 73 -19.29 -3.72 -2.46
CA ARG A 73 -20.37 -4.57 -3.00
C ARG A 73 -21.21 -5.24 -1.91
N GLN A 74 -20.62 -5.55 -0.76
CA GLN A 74 -21.34 -6.11 0.39
C GLN A 74 -22.20 -5.05 1.11
N ALA A 75 -21.70 -3.81 1.22
CA ALA A 75 -22.44 -2.70 1.84
C ALA A 75 -23.71 -2.31 1.07
N THR A 76 -23.75 -2.49 -0.25
CA THR A 76 -24.99 -2.32 -1.04
C THR A 76 -26.08 -3.33 -0.77
N ARG A 77 -25.79 -4.43 -0.04
CA ARG A 77 -26.80 -5.44 0.32
C ARG A 77 -27.48 -5.17 1.66
N VAL A 78 -27.01 -4.20 2.46
CA VAL A 78 -27.72 -3.76 3.66
C VAL A 78 -28.89 -2.89 3.21
N SER A 79 -30.06 -3.52 3.10
CA SER A 79 -31.27 -2.88 2.62
C SER A 79 -31.78 -1.88 3.67
N VAL A 80 -32.25 -0.72 3.22
CA VAL A 80 -32.84 0.36 4.04
C VAL A 80 -33.90 -0.15 5.04
N ARG A 81 -34.51 -1.32 4.79
CA ARG A 81 -35.47 -1.97 5.69
C ARG A 81 -34.90 -2.40 7.05
N GLU A 82 -33.59 -2.67 7.17
CA GLU A 82 -32.99 -3.10 8.45
C GLU A 82 -32.60 -1.91 9.34
N ALA A 83 -32.35 -0.73 8.76
CA ALA A 83 -32.02 0.48 9.52
C ALA A 83 -33.25 1.11 10.21
N LEU A 84 -34.44 0.96 9.61
CA LEU A 84 -35.72 1.47 10.15
C LEU A 84 -36.40 0.51 11.14
N ALA A 85 -35.94 -0.74 11.24
CA ALA A 85 -36.43 -1.69 12.25
C ALA A 85 -35.74 -1.51 13.61
N TYR A 86 -34.81 -0.56 13.71
CA TYR A 86 -34.08 -0.22 14.92
C TYR A 86 -34.45 1.18 15.46
N GLU A 87 -35.45 1.83 14.86
CA GLU A 87 -36.17 2.96 15.45
C GLU A 87 -37.51 2.50 16.04
#